data_AF-A0A2H0CD16-F1
#
_entry.id   AF-A0A2H0CD16-F1
#
_cell.length_a   1.000
_cell.length_b   1.000
_cell.length_c   1.000
_cell.angle_alpha   90.00
_cell.angle_beta   90.00
_cell.angle_gamma   90.00
#
_symmetry.space_group_name_H-M   'P 1'
#
loop_
_entity.id
_entity.type
_entity.pdbx_description
1 polymer ?
#
loop_
_entity_poly.entity_id
_entity_poly.type
_entity_poly.pdbx_seq_one_letter_code
_entity_poly.pdbx_strand_id
1 'polypeptide(L)' 'MESIKKLELYRLENKITQQDLAKELGVAFSTVSRWFNRKTTPSKIQQYHVEKYLSKKTGKLYNKAAKRG' A
#
# COMPACT_ATOMS: atom_id res chain seq x y z
N MET A 1 10.98 -0.59 5.77
CA MET A 1 10.06 -1.30 4.85
C MET A 1 9.82 -0.41 3.64
N GLU A 2 10.37 -0.79 2.49
CA GLU A 2 10.39 0.02 1.27
C GLU A 2 8.99 0.30 0.69
N SER A 3 8.09 -0.69 0.74
CA SER A 3 6.71 -0.57 0.27
C SER A 3 5.87 0.43 1.08
N ILE A 4 6.01 0.46 2.41
CA ILE A 4 5.31 1.42 3.27
C ILE A 4 5.81 2.85 3.05
N LYS A 5 7.11 3.04 2.85
CA LYS A 5 7.68 4.35 2.52
C LYS A 5 7.13 4.88 1.20
N LYS A 6 7.07 4.02 0.16
CA LYS A 6 6.45 4.37 -1.14
C LYS A 6 4.97 4.68 -1.00
N LEU A 7 4.25 3.93 -0.17
CA LEU A 7 2.84 4.17 0.12
C LEU A 7 2.62 5.53 0.80
N GLU A 8 3.48 5.88 1.74
CA GLU A 8 3.42 7.16 2.46
C GLU A 8 3.67 8.34 1.52
N LEU A 9 4.67 8.24 0.64
CA LEU A 9 4.99 9.25 -0.37
C LEU A 9 3.84 9.43 -1.37
N TYR A 10 3.33 8.33 -1.94
CA TYR A 10 2.20 8.37 -2.87
C TYR A 10 1.00 9.10 -2.25
N ARG A 11 0.66 8.78 -1.00
CA ARG A 11 -0.43 9.43 -0.28
C ARG A 11 -0.24 10.94 -0.16
N LEU A 12 0.96 11.38 0.21
CA LEU A 12 1.30 12.80 0.36
C LEU A 12 1.23 13.55 -0.97
N GLU A 13 1.82 12.99 -2.02
CA GLU A 13 1.83 13.57 -3.38
C GLU A 13 0.41 13.73 -3.95
N ASN A 14 -0.49 12.81 -3.63
CA ASN A 14 -1.87 12.80 -4.12
C ASN A 14 -2.87 13.42 -3.13
N LYS A 15 -2.42 14.02 -2.03
CA LYS A 15 -3.25 14.64 -0.98
C LYS A 15 -4.33 13.70 -0.42
N ILE A 16 -4.02 12.41 -0.31
CA ILE A 16 -4.93 11.38 0.20
C ILE A 16 -4.86 11.37 1.74
N THR A 17 -6.00 11.31 2.43
CA THR A 17 -5.98 11.19 3.90
C THR A 17 -5.61 9.76 4.32
N GLN A 18 -5.09 9.56 5.54
CA GLN A 18 -4.85 8.20 6.03
C GLN A 18 -6.16 7.38 6.10
N GLN A 19 -7.30 8.05 6.31
CA GLN A 19 -8.62 7.41 6.34
C GLN A 19 -9.08 6.97 4.95
N ASP A 20 -8.88 7.78 3.92
CA ASP A 20 -9.24 7.39 2.55
C ASP A 20 -8.30 6.32 2.02
N LEU A 21 -7.01 6.41 2.34
CA LEU A 21 -6.06 5.34 2.02
C LEU A 21 -6.47 4.01 2.67
N ALA A 22 -6.94 4.04 3.92
CA ALA A 22 -7.42 2.85 4.61
C ALA A 22 -8.64 2.23 3.93
N LYS A 23 -9.61 3.06 3.51
CA LYS A 23 -10.77 2.63 2.71
C LYS A 23 -10.33 1.99 1.39
N GLU A 24 -9.39 2.63 0.68
CA GLU A 24 -8.89 2.12 -0.61
C GLU A 24 -8.13 0.80 -0.48
N LEU A 25 -7.42 0.58 0.64
CA LEU A 25 -6.70 -0.65 0.94
C LEU A 25 -7.57 -1.73 1.61
N GLY A 26 -8.81 -1.41 1.99
CA GLY A 26 -9.70 -2.35 2.68
C GLY A 26 -9.21 -2.73 4.08
N VAL A 27 -8.57 -1.80 4.79
CA VAL A 27 -8.07 -2.01 6.17
C VAL A 27 -8.60 -0.92 7.11
N ALA A 28 -8.54 -1.17 8.42
CA ALA A 28 -8.88 -0.15 9.40
C ALA A 28 -7.91 1.05 9.36
N PHE A 29 -8.40 2.25 9.67
CA PHE A 29 -7.56 3.46 9.81
C PHE A 29 -6.38 3.25 10.77
N SER A 30 -6.65 2.58 11.90
CA SER A 30 -5.63 2.28 12.92
C SER A 30 -4.48 1.42 12.36
N THR A 31 -4.76 0.55 11.39
CA THR A 31 -3.76 -0.26 10.69
C THR A 31 -2.79 0.61 9.90
N VAL A 32 -3.32 1.51 9.07
CA VAL A 32 -2.52 2.46 8.27
C VAL A 32 -1.71 3.39 9.19
N SER A 33 -2.35 3.93 10.22
CA SER A 33 -1.69 4.80 11.21
C SER A 33 -0.51 4.08 11.90
N ARG A 34 -0.69 2.83 12.32
CA ARG A 34 0.39 2.03 12.94
C ARG A 34 1.54 1.73 11.97
N TRP A 35 1.26 1.51 10.68
CA TRP A 35 2.32 1.33 9.68
C TRP A 35 3.18 2.58 9.51
N PHE A 36 2.55 3.76 9.34
CA PHE A 36 3.28 5.02 9.16
C PHE A 36 4.02 5.45 10.43
N ASN A 37 3.44 5.20 11.60
CA ASN A 37 4.10 5.45 12.88
C ASN A 37 5.10 4.35 13.30
N ARG A 38 5.43 3.41 12.41
CA ARG A 38 6.38 2.31 12.63
C ARG A 38 6.05 1.43 13.85
N LYS A 39 4.77 1.40 14.25
CA LYS A 39 4.28 0.60 15.40
C LYS A 39 4.06 -0.87 15.04
N THR A 40 3.77 -1.14 13.77
CA THR A 40 3.57 -2.51 13.26
C THR A 40 4.06 -2.61 11.83
N THR A 41 4.51 -3.79 11.43
CA THR A 41 4.80 -4.12 10.04
C THR A 41 3.58 -4.81 9.42
N PRO A 42 3.18 -4.47 8.17
CA PRO A 42 2.16 -5.25 7.46
C PRO A 42 2.62 -6.70 7.30
N SER A 43 1.68 -7.62 7.46
CA SER A 43 1.82 -9.04 7.12
C SER A 43 2.07 -9.23 5.62
N LYS A 44 2.48 -10.44 5.21
CA LYS A 44 2.74 -10.76 3.78
C LYS A 44 1.56 -10.42 2.87
N ILE A 45 0.32 -10.73 3.30
CA ILE A 45 -0.88 -10.42 2.51
C ILE A 45 -1.11 -8.91 2.39
N GLN A 46 -0.89 -8.17 3.48
CA GLN A 46 -1.01 -6.71 3.47
C GLN A 46 0.07 -6.05 2.61
N GLN A 47 1.31 -6.55 2.64
CA GLN A 47 2.38 -6.10 1.75
C GLN A 47 2.00 -6.31 0.28
N TYR A 48 1.47 -7.48 -0.07
CA TYR A 48 0.97 -7.76 -1.42
C TYR A 48 -0.13 -6.77 -1.86
N HIS A 49 -1.10 -6.48 -0.98
CA HIS A 49 -2.16 -5.51 -1.30
C HIS A 49 -1.62 -4.09 -1.48
N VAL A 50 -0.67 -3.66 -0.64
CA VAL A 50 0.00 -2.36 -0.76
C VAL A 50 0.77 -2.24 -2.08
N GLU A 51 1.53 -3.27 -2.45
CA GLU A 51 2.29 -3.29 -3.71
C GLU A 51 1.35 -3.29 -4.92
N LYS A 52 0.32 -4.13 -4.90
CA LYS A 52 -0.71 -4.18 -5.95
C LYS A 52 -1.42 -2.83 -6.11
N TYR A 53 -1.74 -2.17 -4.99
CA TYR A 53 -2.35 -0.85 -4.98
C TYR A 53 -1.45 0.19 -5.65
N LEU A 54 -0.18 0.27 -5.25
CA LEU A 54 0.79 1.21 -5.81
C LEU A 54 1.05 0.97 -7.30
N SER A 55 1.17 -0.28 -7.72
CA SER A 55 1.29 -0.65 -9.14
C SER A 55 0.09 -0.16 -9.95
N LYS A 56 -1.14 -0.36 -9.45
CA LYS A 56 -2.36 0.10 -10.14
C LYS A 56 -2.40 1.63 -10.28
N LYS A 57 -1.94 2.38 -9.27
CA LYS A 57 -2.03 3.85 -9.26
C LYS A 57 -0.89 4.53 -10.03
N THR A 58 0.28 3.92 -10.12
CA THR A 58 1.47 4.52 -10.79
C THR A 58 1.60 4.14 -12.26
N GLY A 59 0.64 3.41 -12.83
CA GLY A 59 0.71 2.91 -14.20
C GLY A 59 1.78 1.84 -14.44
N LYS A 60 2.54 1.45 -13.41
CA LYS A 60 3.48 0.34 -13.45
C LYS A 60 2.69 -0.95 -13.27
N LEU A 61 2.34 -1.60 -14.38
CA LEU A 61 1.78 -2.95 -14.41
C LEU A 61 2.51 -3.84 -13.39
N TYR A 62 1.78 -4.39 -12.42
CA TYR A 62 2.29 -5.47 -11.57
C TYR A 62 2.45 -6.70 -12.46
N ASN A 63 3.52 -6.75 -13.24
CA ASN A 63 3.93 -7.93 -13.99
C ASN A 63 4.57 -8.90 -13.01
N LYS A 64 3.74 -9.63 -12.27
CA LYS A 64 4.12 -10.99 -11.90
C LYS A 64 3.60 -11.85 -13.02
N ALA A 65 4.51 -12.25 -13.91
CA ALA A 65 4.32 -13.37 -14.82
C ALA A 65 3.45 -14.44 -14.14
N ALA A 66 2.18 -14.54 -14.52
CA ALA A 66 1.69 -15.54 -15.47
C ALA A 66 2.68 -16.68 -15.83
N LYS A 67 3.47 -17.20 -14.87
CA LYS A 67 4.18 -18.49 -14.93
C LYS A 67 3.17 -19.63 -14.81
N ARG A 68 2.24 -19.67 -15.75
CA ARG A 68 1.39 -20.81 -16.12
C ARG A 68 1.16 -20.67 -17.62
N GLY A 69 2.14 -21.15 -18.37
CA GLY A 69 2.25 -21.17 -19.82
C GLY A 69 3.54 -21.89 -20.13
#